data_AF-T2IQ70-F1
#
_entry.id   AF-T2IQ70-F1
#
_cell.length_a   1.000
_cell.length_b   1.000
_cell.length_c   1.000
_cell.angle_alpha   90.00
_cell.angle_beta   90.00
_cell.angle_gamma   90.00
#
_symmetry.space_group_name_H-M   'P 1'
#
loop_
_entity.id
_entity.type
_entity.pdbx_description
1 polymer ?
#
loop_
_entity_poly.entity_id
_entity_poly.type
_entity_poly.pdbx_seq_one_letter_code
_entity_poly.pdbx_strand_id
1 'polypeptide(L)'
;MVIFDGLDELTNTSDRQKNRDDVESFANFYPSVPILVTSREVGYKEAPLNEEIFNSFSLGSFNDEQVKEYTEKWFKVTIEETENKRTKKVEAFLNESKGVPDLQKKSLNVRTNV
;
A
#
# COMPACT_ATOMS: atom_id res chain seq x y z
N MET A 1 4.88 9.75 -16.70
CA MET A 1 4.07 9.26 -15.58
C MET A 1 4.72 9.73 -14.29
N VAL A 2 3.93 10.15 -13.31
CA VAL A 2 4.36 10.59 -11.98
C VAL A 2 3.68 9.70 -10.94
N ILE A 3 4.42 9.35 -9.88
CA ILE A 3 3.89 8.56 -8.76
C ILE A 3 4.07 9.39 -7.49
N PHE A 4 2.98 9.66 -6.80
CA PHE A 4 2.96 10.22 -5.46
C PHE A 4 2.71 9.09 -4.47
N ASP A 5 3.74 8.74 -3.71
CA ASP A 5 3.64 7.71 -2.68
C ASP A 5 3.27 8.34 -1.33
N GLY A 6 2.32 7.76 -0.61
CA GLY A 6 2.04 8.13 0.78
C GLY A 6 1.33 9.49 0.97
N LEU A 7 0.17 9.70 0.34
CA LEU A 7 -0.63 10.94 0.51
C LEU A 7 -0.96 11.28 1.98
N ASP A 8 -1.02 10.27 2.86
CA ASP A 8 -1.42 10.41 4.27
C ASP A 8 -0.26 10.45 5.28
N GLU A 9 0.99 10.60 4.83
CA GLU A 9 2.17 10.58 5.71
C GLU A 9 2.28 11.79 6.65
N LEU A 10 1.53 12.85 6.38
CA LEU A 10 1.53 14.07 7.20
C LEU A 10 0.69 13.87 8.46
N THR A 11 1.13 14.42 9.59
CA THR A 11 0.51 14.18 10.91
C THR A 11 -0.62 15.16 11.23
N ASN A 12 -0.59 16.35 10.65
CA ASN A 12 -1.61 17.38 10.86
C ASN A 12 -2.57 17.44 9.66
N THR A 13 -3.86 17.57 9.92
CA THR A 13 -4.92 17.62 8.92
C THR A 13 -4.73 18.78 7.92
N SER A 14 -4.26 19.95 8.37
CA SER A 14 -3.99 21.08 7.46
C SER A 14 -2.89 20.77 6.44
N ASP A 15 -1.87 20.02 6.86
CA ASP A 15 -0.75 19.65 6.00
C ASP A 15 -1.18 18.57 5.00
N ARG A 16 -2.06 17.64 5.41
CA ARG A 16 -2.69 16.66 4.51
C ARG A 16 -3.51 17.32 3.41
N GLN A 17 -4.34 18.32 3.77
CA GLN A 17 -5.13 19.07 2.80
C GLN A 17 -4.24 19.80 1.80
N LYS A 18 -3.18 20.45 2.28
CA LYS A 18 -2.22 21.12 1.40
C LYS A 18 -1.55 20.14 0.43
N ASN A 19 -1.12 18.98 0.91
CA ASN A 19 -0.51 17.96 0.05
C ASN A 19 -1.49 17.47 -1.03
N ARG A 20 -2.73 17.18 -0.65
CA ARG A 20 -3.83 16.88 -1.59
C ARG A 20 -4.00 18.00 -2.63
N ASP A 21 -4.07 19.25 -2.19
CA ASP A 21 -4.27 20.40 -3.08
C ASP A 21 -3.08 20.61 -4.05
N ASP A 22 -1.85 20.34 -3.60
CA ASP A 22 -0.64 20.37 -4.44
C ASP A 22 -0.70 19.27 -5.53
N VAL A 23 -1.14 18.06 -5.18
CA VAL A 23 -1.34 16.95 -6.13
C VAL A 23 -2.45 17.25 -7.14
N GLU A 24 -3.59 17.77 -6.69
CA GLU A 24 -4.70 18.17 -7.57
C GLU A 24 -4.28 19.32 -8.51
N SER A 25 -3.55 20.31 -7.99
CA SER A 25 -3.02 21.40 -8.80
C SER A 25 -2.07 20.87 -9.87
N PHE A 26 -1.17 19.94 -9.51
CA PHE A 26 -0.28 19.30 -10.47
C PHE A 26 -1.05 18.58 -11.58
N ALA A 27 -2.11 17.83 -11.24
CA ALA A 27 -2.94 17.16 -12.23
C ALA A 27 -3.63 18.14 -13.19
N ASN A 28 -4.10 19.28 -12.69
CA ASN A 28 -4.72 20.33 -13.51
C ASN A 28 -3.72 21.05 -14.42
N PHE A 29 -2.49 21.30 -13.95
CA PHE A 29 -1.45 21.92 -14.78
C PHE A 29 -0.91 20.97 -15.86
N TYR A 30 -0.94 19.66 -15.60
CA TYR A 30 -0.37 18.64 -16.47
C TYR A 30 -1.39 17.54 -16.82
N PRO A 31 -2.50 17.88 -17.51
CA PRO A 31 -3.60 16.95 -17.74
C PRO A 31 -3.23 15.73 -18.59
N SER A 32 -2.15 15.82 -19.37
CA SER A 32 -1.68 14.72 -20.22
C SER A 32 -0.67 13.79 -19.52
N VAL A 33 -0.30 14.07 -18.27
CA VAL A 33 0.64 13.25 -17.51
C VAL A 33 -0.14 12.21 -16.70
N PRO A 34 0.11 10.90 -16.88
CA PRO A 34 -0.45 9.89 -16.00
C PRO A 34 0.10 10.03 -14.58
N ILE A 35 -0.77 10.01 -13.59
CA ILE A 35 -0.51 10.21 -12.17
C ILE A 35 -1.07 9.02 -11.40
N LEU A 36 -0.22 8.40 -10.59
CA LEU A 36 -0.57 7.36 -9.63
C LEU A 36 -0.37 7.91 -8.22
N VAL A 37 -1.39 7.85 -7.37
CA VAL A 37 -1.29 8.26 -5.96
C VAL A 37 -1.58 7.08 -5.06
N THR A 38 -0.76 6.85 -4.05
CA THR A 38 -0.99 5.81 -3.03
C THR A 38 -1.31 6.45 -1.68
N SER A 39 -2.11 5.76 -0.86
CA SER A 39 -2.39 6.19 0.51
C SER A 39 -2.90 5.01 1.34
N ARG A 40 -2.73 5.06 2.66
CA ARG A 40 -3.47 4.16 3.57
C ARG A 40 -4.94 4.54 3.62
N GLU A 41 -5.79 3.55 3.79
CA GLU A 41 -7.24 3.76 3.81
C GLU A 41 -7.71 4.71 4.91
N VAL A 42 -7.14 4.59 6.12
CA VAL A 42 -7.52 5.40 7.27
C VAL A 42 -7.19 6.88 7.04
N GLY A 43 -5.98 7.18 6.57
CA GLY A 43 -5.53 8.55 6.39
C GLY A 43 -6.14 9.24 5.16
N TYR A 44 -6.47 8.46 4.13
CA TYR A 44 -7.09 8.97 2.91
C TYR A 44 -8.45 9.67 3.16
N LYS A 45 -9.27 9.14 4.09
CA LYS A 45 -10.62 9.66 4.37
C LYS A 45 -10.61 11.10 4.92
N GLU A 46 -9.49 11.56 5.44
CA GLU A 46 -9.37 12.91 6.02
C GLU A 46 -9.14 14.01 4.97
N ALA A 47 -8.53 13.68 3.83
CA ALA A 47 -8.23 14.62 2.76
C ALA A 47 -8.33 13.93 1.38
N PRO A 48 -9.54 13.59 0.93
CA PRO A 48 -9.72 12.83 -0.28
C PRO A 48 -9.43 13.66 -1.54
N LEU A 49 -8.66 13.10 -2.48
CA LEU A 49 -8.53 13.62 -3.86
C LEU A 49 -9.89 13.72 -4.57
N ASN A 50 -10.03 14.72 -5.43
CA ASN A 50 -11.19 15.00 -6.26
C ASN A 50 -11.51 13.81 -7.18
N GLU A 51 -12.71 13.25 -7.01
CA GLU A 51 -13.20 12.06 -7.73
C GLU A 51 -13.51 12.34 -9.21
N GLU A 52 -13.66 13.61 -9.61
CA GLU A 52 -13.80 13.99 -11.03
C GLU A 52 -12.46 13.91 -11.77
N ILE A 53 -11.34 14.02 -11.06
CA ILE A 53 -9.98 13.99 -11.62
C ILE A 53 -9.33 12.61 -11.44
N PHE A 54 -9.62 11.94 -10.32
CA PHE A 54 -8.97 10.68 -9.94
C PHE A 54 -9.97 9.55 -9.74
N ASN A 55 -9.69 8.43 -10.40
CA ASN A 55 -10.34 7.16 -10.09
C ASN A 55 -9.75 6.52 -8.84
N SER A 56 -10.63 5.86 -8.09
CA SER A 56 -10.33 5.27 -6.78
C SER A 56 -10.27 3.75 -6.86
N PHE A 57 -9.16 3.17 -6.42
CA PHE A 57 -9.03 1.72 -6.28
C PHE A 57 -8.56 1.37 -4.87
N SER A 58 -9.04 0.25 -4.37
CA SER A 58 -8.56 -0.36 -3.13
C SER A 58 -7.83 -1.65 -3.47
N LEU A 59 -6.61 -1.80 -2.96
CA LEU A 59 -5.87 -3.05 -3.03
C LEU A 59 -6.45 -4.00 -1.99
N GLY A 60 -7.01 -5.11 -2.48
CA GLY A 60 -7.51 -6.18 -1.63
C GLY A 60 -6.40 -6.78 -0.77
N SER A 61 -6.80 -7.32 0.38
CA SER A 61 -5.89 -8.11 1.20
C SER A 61 -5.40 -9.35 0.48
N PHE A 62 -4.21 -9.82 0.82
CA PHE A 62 -3.71 -11.10 0.33
C PHE A 62 -4.58 -12.26 0.83
N ASN A 63 -4.76 -13.26 -0.04
CA ASN A 63 -5.28 -14.56 0.35
C ASN A 63 -4.19 -15.42 1.01
N ASP A 64 -4.59 -16.57 1.56
CA ASP A 64 -3.68 -17.43 2.33
C ASP A 64 -2.53 -17.96 1.47
N GLU A 65 -2.80 -18.25 0.19
CA GLU A 65 -1.77 -18.68 -0.76
C GLU A 65 -0.73 -17.59 -1.04
N GLN A 66 -1.18 -16.35 -1.23
CA GLN A 66 -0.32 -15.18 -1.44
C GLN A 66 0.49 -14.83 -0.19
N VAL A 67 -0.10 -14.96 1.01
CA VAL A 67 0.61 -14.79 2.28
C VAL A 67 1.72 -15.84 2.41
N LYS A 68 1.41 -17.11 2.10
CA LYS A 68 2.40 -18.20 2.11
C LYS A 68 3.53 -17.91 1.11
N GLU A 69 3.20 -17.59 -0.13
CA GLU A 69 4.18 -17.29 -1.18
C GLU A 69 5.08 -16.10 -0.81
N TYR A 70 4.49 -15.02 -0.29
CA TYR A 70 5.23 -13.85 0.18
C TYR A 70 6.21 -14.24 1.29
N THR A 71 5.76 -15.01 2.27
CA THR A 71 6.59 -15.46 3.39
C THR A 71 7.75 -16.33 2.90
N GLU A 72 7.49 -17.31 2.03
CA GLU A 72 8.53 -18.15 1.44
C GLU A 72 9.58 -17.33 0.69
N LYS A 73 9.15 -16.38 -0.15
CA LYS A 73 10.02 -15.47 -0.89
C LYS A 73 10.84 -14.58 0.03
N TRP A 74 10.22 -14.00 1.06
CA TRP A 74 10.89 -13.12 2.02
C TRP A 74 12.00 -13.90 2.76
N PHE A 75 11.69 -15.07 3.31
CA PHE A 75 12.66 -15.88 4.06
C PHE A 75 13.79 -16.39 3.16
N LYS A 76 13.52 -16.59 1.86
CA LYS A 76 14.53 -16.95 0.88
C LYS A 76 15.55 -15.83 0.62
N VAL A 77 15.12 -14.58 0.69
CA VAL A 77 15.97 -13.41 0.44
C VAL A 77 16.67 -12.96 1.71
N THR A 78 16.03 -13.05 2.87
CA THR A 78 16.55 -12.44 4.12
C THR A 78 17.36 -13.41 4.98
N ILE A 79 17.23 -14.73 4.81
CA ILE A 79 17.88 -15.70 5.70
C ILE A 79 18.89 -16.60 4.97
N GLU A 80 20.15 -16.38 5.35
CA GLU A 80 21.38 -17.16 5.16
C GLU A 80 21.35 -18.63 5.63
N GLU A 81 20.29 -19.42 5.36
CA GLU A 81 20.16 -20.78 5.92
C GLU A 81 19.89 -21.86 4.88
N THR A 82 20.16 -23.11 5.27
CA THR A 82 19.79 -24.29 4.47
C THR A 82 18.28 -24.34 4.26
N GLU A 83 17.87 -24.87 3.11
CA GLU A 83 16.48 -24.96 2.69
C GLU A 83 15.59 -25.59 3.77
N ASN A 84 16.05 -26.68 4.39
CA ASN A 84 15.30 -27.40 5.42
C ASN A 84 15.07 -26.57 6.71
N LYS A 85 16.02 -25.71 7.11
CA LYS A 85 15.84 -24.80 8.26
C LYS A 85 14.88 -23.66 7.91
N ARG A 86 14.97 -23.15 6.69
CA ARG A 86 14.12 -22.08 6.18
C ARG A 86 12.66 -22.51 6.12
N THR A 87 12.37 -23.70 5.59
CA THR A 87 11.01 -24.25 5.52
C THR A 87 10.37 -24.32 6.90
N LYS A 88 11.11 -24.82 7.91
CA LYS A 88 10.62 -24.86 9.29
C LYS A 88 10.29 -23.47 9.87
N LYS A 89 11.11 -22.46 9.55
CA LYS A 89 10.86 -21.08 10.00
C LYS A 89 9.64 -20.46 9.31
N VAL A 90 9.45 -20.70 8.02
CA VAL A 90 8.26 -20.26 7.28
C VAL A 90 7.01 -20.90 7.89
N GLU A 91 7.02 -22.21 8.14
CA GLU A 91 5.90 -22.92 8.75
C GLU A 91 5.58 -22.39 10.16
N ALA A 92 6.60 -22.17 10.99
CA ALA A 92 6.43 -21.59 12.31
C ALA A 92 5.80 -20.19 12.24
N PHE A 93 6.34 -19.31 11.39
CA PHE A 93 5.81 -17.95 11.19
C PHE A 93 4.37 -17.94 10.68
N LEU A 94 4.04 -18.79 9.70
CA LEU A 94 2.67 -18.91 9.18
C LEU A 94 1.71 -19.43 10.24
N ASN A 95 2.14 -20.35 11.11
CA ASN A 95 1.30 -20.85 12.19
C ASN A 95 1.09 -19.83 13.32
N GLU A 96 2.13 -19.10 13.71
CA GLU A 96 2.03 -18.05 14.73
C GLU A 96 1.20 -16.86 14.25
N SER A 97 1.36 -16.46 12.99
CA SER A 97 0.66 -15.31 12.42
C SER A 97 -0.86 -15.54 12.22
N LYS A 98 -1.34 -16.79 12.18
CA LYS A 98 -2.79 -17.10 12.19
C LYS A 98 -3.51 -16.53 13.41
N GLY A 99 -2.80 -16.34 14.52
CA GLY A 99 -3.35 -15.72 15.74
C GLY A 99 -3.50 -14.21 15.66
N VAL A 100 -2.94 -13.55 14.64
CA VAL A 100 -2.99 -12.09 14.47
C VAL A 100 -3.32 -11.72 13.01
N PRO A 101 -4.58 -11.94 12.56
CA PRO A 101 -4.98 -11.74 11.17
C PRO A 101 -4.74 -10.32 10.63
N ASP A 102 -4.82 -9.31 11.51
CA ASP A 102 -4.64 -7.90 11.17
C ASP A 102 -3.21 -7.57 10.69
N LEU A 103 -2.21 -8.35 11.11
CA LEU A 103 -0.83 -8.19 10.63
C LEU A 103 -0.59 -8.82 9.25
N GLN A 104 -1.44 -9.77 8.84
CA GLN A 104 -1.34 -10.44 7.55
C GLN A 104 -2.00 -9.65 6.42
N LYS A 105 -2.99 -8.81 6.75
CA LYS A 105 -3.88 -8.16 5.77
C LYS A 105 -3.73 -6.64 5.81
N LYS A 106 -2.85 -6.10 4.97
CA LYS A 106 -2.75 -4.66 4.74
C LYS A 106 -3.57 -4.26 3.51
N SER A 107 -4.58 -3.43 3.73
CA SER A 107 -5.31 -2.72 2.68
C SER A 107 -4.53 -1.45 2.29
N LEU A 108 -4.36 -1.20 0.99
CA LEU A 108 -3.71 0.00 0.45
C LEU A 108 -4.63 0.63 -0.59
N ASN A 109 -4.83 1.94 -0.57
CA ASN A 109 -5.57 2.63 -1.62
C ASN A 109 -4.62 3.09 -2.73
N VAL A 110 -5.05 2.90 -3.97
CA VAL A 110 -4.31 3.25 -5.18
C VAL A 110 -5.23 4.07 -6.07
N ARG A 111 -4.77 5.21 -6.60
CA ARG A 111 -5.59 6.10 -7.43
C ARG A 111 -4.88 6.49 -8.71
N THR A 112 -5.63 6.56 -9.81
CA THR A 112 -5.11 6.92 -11.13
C THR A 112 -5.96 8.02 -11.75
N ASN A 113 -5.37 9.02 -12.40
CA ASN A 113 -6.11 9.88 -13.33
C ASN A 113 -6.29 9.18 -14.69
N VAL A 114 -7.31 9.56 -15.45
CA VAL A 114 -7.54 9.12 -16.85
C VAL A 114 -7.35 10.29 -17.78
#